data_AF-A0A7M2ZXT8-F1
#
_entry.id   AF-A0A7M2ZXT8-F1
#
_cell.length_a   1.000
_cell.length_b   1.000
_cell.length_c   1.000
_cell.angle_alpha   90.00
_cell.angle_beta   90.00
_cell.angle_gamma   90.00
#
_symmetry.space_group_name_H-M   'P 1'
#
loop_
_entity.id
_entity.type
_entity.pdbx_description
1 polymer ?
#
loop_
_entity_poly.entity_id
_entity_poly.type
_entity_poly.pdbx_seq_one_letter_code
_entity_poly.pdbx_strand_id
1 'polypeptide(L)'
;MTDQRFKIVFSGELMPDASLETVKDNLARLFKSEPGKIDALFGGRPVVLKRELPEAEAERYLTALRQAGANAYKEVDLAASLSLVETPDHNPQVAEETPAQDLPPMTCPKCGHEQPSGAECSACGIIIEKYLARQAQLGENAAPAASAAAGASPYTPPSAQVGDTLPEFGELNVFTTNGRIGRLRYLGWSMAMTLCFLVIMGLGFLLGETVGVAVTALASIAFIVIAVMIGVQRLHDLGWSGWLWLLNFVPFVGSVFGILMLVLPGSTGANRYGPPPPANSTGVKVLASLIILLPIVGIIAAIALPSYQGYLERANYDGGASAPADPYTTDEQAAAAAAEADEAATAAAEAMEDDDQQ
;
A
#
# COMPACT_ATOMS: atom_id res chain seq x y z
N MET A 1 -14.14 33.56 -40.65
CA MET A 1 -14.85 32.44 -41.32
C MET A 1 -14.82 31.28 -40.35
N THR A 2 -15.97 30.84 -39.87
CA THR A 2 -16.09 29.77 -38.87
C THR A 2 -15.66 28.45 -39.52
N ASP A 3 -14.51 27.92 -39.11
CA ASP A 3 -13.94 26.70 -39.70
C ASP A 3 -14.67 25.47 -39.12
N GLN A 4 -15.88 25.21 -39.63
CA GLN A 4 -16.69 24.08 -39.19
C GLN A 4 -15.97 22.77 -39.54
N ARG A 5 -15.71 21.96 -38.51
CA ARG A 5 -15.11 20.63 -38.66
C ARG A 5 -16.21 19.57 -38.77
N PHE A 6 -16.01 18.62 -39.66
CA PHE A 6 -16.95 17.54 -39.97
C PHE A 6 -16.37 16.18 -39.62
N LYS A 7 -17.26 15.23 -39.32
CA LYS A 7 -16.97 13.80 -39.21
C LYS A 7 -17.76 13.02 -40.27
N ILE A 8 -17.17 11.94 -40.78
CA ILE A 8 -17.81 11.04 -41.75
C ILE A 8 -18.38 9.84 -41.00
N VAL A 9 -19.68 9.60 -41.18
CA VAL A 9 -20.41 8.49 -40.54
C VAL A 9 -20.92 7.53 -41.62
N PHE A 10 -20.75 6.23 -41.37
CA PHE A 10 -21.23 5.15 -42.24
C PHE A 10 -22.18 4.24 -41.45
N SER A 11 -23.41 4.07 -41.94
CA SER A 11 -24.48 3.28 -41.28
C SER A 11 -24.63 1.86 -41.80
N GLY A 12 -23.76 1.40 -42.72
CA GLY A 12 -23.89 0.09 -43.36
C GLY A 12 -24.82 0.08 -44.59
N GLU A 13 -25.33 1.25 -45.00
CA GLU A 13 -26.18 1.38 -46.19
C GLU A 13 -25.38 1.33 -47.49
N LEU A 14 -25.94 0.64 -48.48
CA LEU A 14 -25.37 0.49 -49.81
C LEU A 14 -26.02 1.49 -50.79
N MET A 15 -25.28 1.87 -51.82
CA MET A 15 -25.88 2.56 -52.97
C MET A 15 -26.83 1.61 -53.72
N PRO A 16 -27.92 2.12 -54.31
CA PRO A 16 -28.98 1.30 -54.93
C PRO A 16 -28.50 0.37 -56.06
N ASP A 17 -27.37 0.69 -56.70
CA ASP A 17 -26.80 -0.08 -57.81
C ASP A 17 -25.61 -0.98 -57.40
N ALA A 18 -25.35 -1.15 -56.10
CA ALA A 18 -24.16 -1.84 -55.60
C ALA A 18 -24.48 -3.11 -54.80
N SER A 19 -23.79 -4.21 -55.09
CA SER A 19 -23.91 -5.47 -54.33
C SER A 19 -23.05 -5.46 -53.07
N LEU A 20 -23.53 -6.09 -51.99
CA LEU A 20 -22.85 -6.14 -50.68
C LEU A 20 -21.40 -6.66 -50.79
N GLU A 21 -21.19 -7.74 -51.55
CA GLU A 21 -19.87 -8.36 -51.70
C GLU A 21 -18.89 -7.45 -52.45
N THR A 22 -19.32 -6.83 -53.55
CA THR A 22 -18.48 -5.91 -54.32
C THR A 22 -18.14 -4.65 -53.51
N VAL A 23 -19.07 -4.14 -52.69
CA VAL A 23 -18.82 -2.99 -51.82
C VAL A 23 -17.79 -3.33 -50.74
N LYS A 24 -17.89 -4.52 -50.12
CA LYS A 24 -16.91 -4.97 -49.12
C LYS A 24 -15.50 -5.04 -49.71
N ASP A 25 -15.35 -5.59 -50.91
CA ASP A 25 -14.06 -5.67 -51.59
C ASP A 25 -13.51 -4.28 -51.95
N ASN A 26 -14.37 -3.39 -52.45
CA ASN A 26 -13.98 -2.02 -52.78
C ASN A 26 -13.55 -1.24 -51.54
N LEU A 27 -14.27 -1.39 -50.42
CA LEU A 27 -13.92 -0.75 -49.14
C LEU A 27 -12.63 -1.33 -48.56
N ALA A 28 -12.41 -2.64 -48.63
CA ALA A 28 -11.16 -3.27 -48.20
C ALA A 28 -9.96 -2.71 -48.96
N ARG A 29 -10.10 -2.50 -50.28
CA ARG A 29 -9.07 -1.88 -51.12
C ARG A 29 -8.89 -0.40 -50.80
N LEU A 30 -9.98 0.36 -50.65
CA LEU A 30 -9.94 1.80 -50.38
C LEU A 30 -9.28 2.11 -49.04
N PHE A 31 -9.61 1.35 -48.00
CA PHE A 31 -9.05 1.50 -46.65
C PHE A 31 -7.78 0.68 -46.41
N LYS A 32 -7.33 -0.10 -47.40
CA LYS A 32 -6.20 -1.05 -47.25
C LYS A 32 -6.30 -1.87 -45.96
N SER A 33 -7.49 -2.41 -45.71
CA SER A 33 -7.85 -3.07 -44.45
C SER A 33 -8.29 -4.51 -44.69
N GLU A 34 -8.16 -5.36 -43.66
CA GLU A 34 -8.54 -6.77 -43.74
C GLU A 34 -10.07 -6.96 -43.88
N PRO A 35 -10.52 -8.00 -44.62
CA PRO A 35 -11.95 -8.24 -44.86
C PRO A 35 -12.80 -8.30 -43.58
N GLY A 36 -12.29 -8.95 -42.52
CA GLY A 36 -13.02 -9.06 -41.26
C GLY A 36 -13.26 -7.72 -40.55
N LYS A 37 -12.40 -6.72 -40.75
CA LYS A 37 -12.58 -5.36 -40.21
C LYS A 37 -13.62 -4.58 -41.00
N ILE A 38 -13.74 -4.85 -42.30
CA ILE A 38 -14.76 -4.27 -43.16
C ILE A 38 -16.13 -4.89 -42.87
N ASP A 39 -16.19 -6.20 -42.61
CA ASP A 39 -17.44 -6.87 -42.22
C ASP A 39 -18.06 -6.26 -40.96
N ALA A 40 -17.22 -5.86 -40.00
CA ALA A 40 -17.67 -5.19 -38.78
C ALA A 40 -18.36 -3.83 -39.04
N LEU A 41 -18.08 -3.16 -40.16
CA LEU A 41 -18.72 -1.89 -40.53
C LEU A 41 -20.18 -2.07 -40.95
N PHE A 42 -20.58 -3.29 -41.32
CA PHE A 42 -21.94 -3.64 -41.72
C PHE A 42 -22.79 -4.20 -40.57
N GLY A 43 -22.30 -4.10 -39.33
CA GLY A 43 -22.98 -4.61 -38.12
C GLY A 43 -24.24 -3.84 -37.68
N GLY A 44 -24.80 -2.97 -38.54
CA GLY A 44 -26.04 -2.23 -38.29
C GLY A 44 -25.94 -1.05 -37.31
N ARG A 45 -24.74 -0.69 -36.85
CA ARG A 45 -24.49 0.48 -36.00
C ARG A 45 -23.72 1.54 -36.80
N PRO A 46 -24.07 2.84 -36.71
CA PRO A 46 -23.31 3.90 -37.33
C PRO A 46 -21.86 3.92 -36.82
N VAL A 47 -20.89 3.83 -37.74
CA VAL A 47 -19.45 3.88 -37.43
C VAL A 47 -18.86 5.18 -37.96
N VAL A 48 -18.07 5.86 -37.12
CA VAL A 48 -17.32 7.06 -37.53
C VAL A 48 -16.03 6.63 -38.21
N LEU A 49 -15.87 6.99 -39.48
CA LEU A 49 -14.69 6.63 -40.27
C LEU A 49 -13.53 7.61 -40.07
N LYS A 50 -13.83 8.91 -39.99
CA LYS A 50 -12.83 9.97 -39.82
C LYS A 50 -13.47 11.23 -39.20
N ARG A 51 -12.70 11.95 -38.38
CA ARG A 51 -13.10 13.18 -37.66
C ARG A 51 -12.20 14.36 -38.02
N GLU A 52 -12.60 15.55 -37.59
CA GLU A 52 -11.83 16.81 -37.69
C GLU A 52 -11.54 17.26 -39.13
N LEU A 53 -12.39 16.89 -40.09
CA LEU A 53 -12.18 17.21 -41.49
C LEU A 53 -12.74 18.61 -41.84
N PRO A 54 -12.01 19.44 -42.60
CA PRO A 54 -12.58 20.61 -43.23
C PRO A 54 -13.60 20.19 -44.31
N GLU A 55 -14.52 21.08 -44.66
CA GLU A 55 -15.64 20.75 -45.57
C GLU A 55 -15.19 20.17 -46.91
N ALA A 56 -14.20 20.79 -47.54
CA ALA A 56 -13.69 20.35 -48.84
C ALA A 56 -13.05 18.95 -48.80
N GLU A 57 -12.45 18.56 -47.68
CA GLU A 57 -11.90 17.20 -47.51
C GLU A 57 -13.00 16.20 -47.22
N ALA A 58 -13.96 16.54 -46.35
CA ALA A 58 -15.11 15.69 -46.04
C ALA A 58 -15.86 15.30 -47.33
N GLU A 59 -16.04 16.23 -48.27
CA GLU A 59 -16.67 15.95 -49.57
C GLU A 59 -15.87 14.98 -50.43
N ARG A 60 -14.54 15.12 -50.47
CA ARG A 60 -13.66 14.17 -51.18
C ARG A 60 -13.79 12.75 -50.63
N TYR A 61 -13.87 12.61 -49.30
CA TYR A 61 -14.09 11.31 -48.66
C TYR A 61 -15.47 10.72 -49.01
N LEU A 62 -16.53 11.53 -49.01
CA LEU A 62 -17.86 11.08 -49.41
C LEU A 62 -17.92 10.63 -50.87
N THR A 63 -17.26 11.35 -51.78
CA THR A 63 -17.16 10.94 -53.19
C THR A 63 -16.47 9.59 -53.34
N ALA A 64 -15.34 9.38 -52.66
CA ALA A 64 -14.61 8.12 -52.71
C ALA A 64 -15.44 6.95 -52.15
N LEU A 65 -16.20 7.18 -51.06
CA LEU A 65 -17.07 6.16 -50.47
C LEU A 65 -18.26 5.81 -51.37
N ARG A 66 -18.89 6.81 -52.01
CA ARG A 66 -19.97 6.57 -52.97
C ARG A 66 -19.49 5.82 -54.21
N GLN A 67 -18.29 6.13 -54.71
CA GLN A 67 -17.66 5.40 -55.81
C GLN A 67 -17.36 3.94 -55.43
N ALA A 68 -17.04 3.67 -54.16
CA ALA A 68 -16.90 2.31 -53.64
C ALA A 68 -18.25 1.59 -53.41
N GLY A 69 -19.38 2.28 -53.57
CA GLY A 69 -20.74 1.74 -53.41
C GLY A 69 -21.32 1.87 -51.99
N ALA A 70 -20.65 2.60 -51.09
CA ALA A 70 -21.07 2.81 -49.71
C ALA A 70 -21.80 4.15 -49.54
N ASN A 71 -22.99 4.13 -48.91
CA ASN A 71 -23.72 5.35 -48.57
C ASN A 71 -23.25 5.90 -47.22
N ALA A 72 -22.47 6.97 -47.26
CA ALA A 72 -21.99 7.68 -46.07
C ALA A 72 -22.45 9.14 -46.08
N TYR A 73 -22.51 9.76 -44.90
CA TYR A 73 -22.93 11.16 -44.73
C TYR A 73 -21.97 11.92 -43.80
N LYS A 74 -21.93 13.26 -43.96
CA LYS A 74 -21.16 14.17 -43.11
C LYS A 74 -22.05 14.73 -42.00
N GLU A 75 -21.53 14.75 -40.77
CA GLU A 75 -22.12 15.45 -39.63
C GLU A 75 -21.13 16.49 -39.09
N VAL A 76 -21.64 17.56 -38.48
CA VAL A 76 -20.81 18.57 -37.81
C VAL A 76 -20.19 17.96 -36.54
N ASP A 77 -18.87 18.05 -36.40
CA ASP A 77 -18.16 17.58 -35.21
C ASP A 77 -18.13 18.67 -34.14
N LEU A 78 -19.23 18.79 -33.39
CA LEU A 78 -19.39 19.77 -32.30
C LEU A 78 -18.25 19.68 -31.27
N ALA A 79 -17.69 18.49 -31.03
CA ALA A 79 -16.59 18.32 -30.08
C ALA A 79 -15.29 19.00 -30.56
N ALA A 80 -15.06 19.06 -31.88
CA ALA A 80 -13.91 19.76 -32.46
C ALA A 80 -14.11 21.29 -32.55
N SER A 81 -15.35 21.78 -32.42
CA SER A 81 -15.68 23.21 -32.40
C SER A 81 -15.56 23.87 -31.02
N LEU A 82 -15.26 23.10 -29.97
CA LEU A 82 -15.06 23.61 -28.62
C LEU A 82 -13.65 24.20 -28.49
N SER A 83 -13.52 25.50 -28.76
CA SER A 83 -12.35 26.30 -28.38
C SER A 83 -12.58 26.89 -26.99
N LEU A 84 -11.61 26.73 -26.09
CA LEU A 84 -11.62 27.38 -24.78
C LEU A 84 -11.47 28.90 -24.96
N VAL A 85 -12.57 29.63 -24.82
CA VAL A 85 -12.56 31.09 -24.69
C VAL A 85 -12.31 31.40 -23.21
N GLU A 86 -11.21 32.08 -22.91
CA GLU A 86 -10.90 32.57 -21.57
C GLU A 86 -11.97 33.59 -21.15
N THR A 87 -12.63 33.33 -20.01
CA THR A 87 -13.62 34.26 -19.45
C THR A 87 -12.91 35.43 -18.75
N PRO A 88 -13.54 36.62 -18.67
CA PRO A 88 -12.95 37.83 -18.11
C PRO A 88 -12.45 37.71 -16.65
N ASP A 89 -12.88 36.68 -15.92
CA ASP A 89 -12.55 36.43 -14.51
C ASP A 89 -11.05 36.11 -14.24
N HIS A 90 -10.21 36.06 -15.27
CA HIS A 90 -8.77 35.76 -15.14
C HIS A 90 -7.82 36.84 -15.67
N ASN A 91 -8.30 38.07 -15.89
CA ASN A 91 -7.39 39.18 -16.20
C ASN A 91 -6.90 39.86 -14.90
N PRO A 92 -5.60 39.74 -14.51
CA PRO A 92 -5.08 40.35 -13.29
C PRO A 92 -4.86 41.88 -13.41
N GLN A 93 -5.14 42.49 -14.58
CA GLN A 93 -4.80 43.89 -14.85
C GLN A 93 -5.97 44.87 -14.74
N VAL A 94 -7.15 44.45 -14.25
CA VAL A 94 -8.23 45.38 -13.94
C VAL A 94 -8.64 45.22 -12.48
N ALA A 95 -7.70 45.50 -11.58
CA ALA A 95 -8.04 45.86 -10.20
C ALA A 95 -8.29 47.38 -10.20
N GLU A 96 -9.56 47.76 -10.31
CA GLU A 96 -10.00 49.12 -10.03
C GLU A 96 -9.81 49.40 -8.54
N GLU A 97 -8.92 50.34 -8.22
CA GLU A 97 -8.70 50.87 -6.87
C GLU A 97 -10.01 51.42 -6.31
N THR A 98 -10.54 50.80 -5.25
CA THR A 98 -11.57 51.41 -4.41
C THR A 98 -10.93 51.81 -3.07
N PRO A 99 -11.12 53.06 -2.57
CA PRO A 99 -10.41 53.54 -1.39
C PRO A 99 -10.90 52.88 -0.10
N ALA A 100 -9.96 52.78 0.85
CA ALA A 100 -10.16 52.30 2.21
C ALA A 100 -11.40 52.91 2.89
N GLN A 101 -12.35 52.06 3.25
CA GLN A 101 -13.36 52.36 4.25
C GLN A 101 -12.98 51.64 5.55
N ASP A 102 -13.02 52.37 6.66
CA ASP A 102 -12.81 51.89 8.03
C ASP A 102 -13.81 50.79 8.37
N LEU A 103 -13.46 49.54 8.06
CA LEU A 103 -14.21 48.36 8.44
C LEU A 103 -13.76 47.90 9.84
N PRO A 104 -14.69 47.41 10.68
CA PRO A 104 -14.36 46.97 12.03
C PRO A 104 -13.28 45.87 12.01
N PRO A 105 -12.39 45.83 13.02
CA PRO A 105 -11.33 44.83 13.10
C PRO A 105 -11.94 43.43 13.23
N MET A 106 -11.39 42.47 12.50
CA MET A 106 -11.73 41.06 12.58
C MET A 106 -10.48 40.21 12.82
N THR A 107 -10.65 39.13 13.58
CA THR A 107 -9.59 38.15 13.82
C THR A 107 -9.68 37.03 12.78
N CYS A 108 -8.59 36.74 12.08
CA CYS A 108 -8.55 35.69 11.07
C CYS A 108 -8.78 34.29 11.70
N PRO A 109 -9.76 33.50 11.24
CA PRO A 109 -10.12 32.21 11.85
C PRO A 109 -9.07 31.10 11.67
N LYS A 110 -8.09 31.28 10.77
CA LYS A 110 -7.01 30.30 10.55
C LYS A 110 -5.75 30.56 11.38
N CYS A 111 -5.33 31.81 11.53
CA CYS A 111 -4.04 32.16 12.13
C CYS A 111 -4.13 33.11 13.31
N GLY A 112 -5.32 33.62 13.64
CA GLY A 112 -5.54 34.50 14.80
C GLY A 112 -5.06 35.95 14.61
N HIS A 113 -4.65 36.37 13.40
CA HIS A 113 -4.19 37.73 13.15
C HIS A 113 -5.35 38.73 13.14
N GLU A 114 -5.19 39.86 13.84
CA GLU A 114 -6.16 40.96 13.86
C GLU A 114 -5.90 41.92 12.69
N GLN A 115 -6.93 42.16 11.88
CA GLN A 115 -6.86 43.00 10.70
C GLN A 115 -8.21 43.69 10.44
N PRO A 116 -8.27 44.79 9.67
CA PRO A 116 -9.54 45.36 9.22
C PRO A 116 -10.32 44.31 8.42
N SER A 117 -11.66 44.36 8.47
CA SER A 117 -12.45 43.39 7.71
C SER A 117 -12.14 43.46 6.21
N GLY A 118 -11.76 42.32 5.62
CA GLY A 118 -11.33 42.24 4.24
C GLY A 118 -11.50 40.82 3.68
N ALA A 119 -11.58 40.70 2.37
CA ALA A 119 -11.79 39.42 1.70
C ALA A 119 -10.62 38.44 1.92
N GLU A 120 -9.40 38.96 2.11
CA GLU A 120 -8.17 38.18 2.30
C GLU A 120 -7.48 38.51 3.62
N CYS A 121 -6.85 37.50 4.22
CA CYS A 121 -5.99 37.67 5.38
C CYS A 121 -4.58 38.17 5.00
N SER A 122 -4.23 39.37 5.46
CA SER A 122 -2.93 40.03 5.29
C SER A 122 -1.72 39.24 5.82
N ALA A 123 -1.92 38.34 6.79
CA ALA A 123 -0.83 37.55 7.38
C ALA A 123 -0.65 36.15 6.76
N CYS A 124 -1.74 35.43 6.46
CA CYS A 124 -1.67 34.04 5.99
C CYS A 124 -2.28 33.79 4.61
N GLY A 125 -2.74 34.84 3.92
CA GLY A 125 -3.15 34.82 2.52
C GLY A 125 -4.40 33.98 2.24
N ILE A 126 -5.27 33.77 3.23
CA ILE A 126 -6.54 33.06 2.99
C ILE A 126 -7.65 34.02 2.60
N ILE A 127 -8.50 33.58 1.68
CA ILE A 127 -9.79 34.24 1.43
C ILE A 127 -10.75 33.81 2.56
N ILE A 128 -11.12 34.75 3.42
CA ILE A 128 -11.78 34.48 4.71
C ILE A 128 -13.15 33.82 4.50
N GLU A 129 -13.96 34.34 3.58
CA GLU A 129 -15.27 33.78 3.26
C GLU A 129 -15.19 32.34 2.75
N LYS A 130 -14.22 32.05 1.88
CA LYS A 130 -14.01 30.71 1.31
C LYS A 130 -13.54 29.70 2.36
N TYR A 131 -12.74 30.16 3.32
CA TYR A 131 -12.30 29.34 4.44
C TYR A 131 -13.45 29.01 5.41
N LEU A 132 -14.30 30.00 5.72
CA LEU A 132 -15.49 29.81 6.54
C LEU A 132 -16.52 28.90 5.88
N ALA A 133 -16.78 29.06 4.57
CA ALA A 133 -17.66 28.17 3.81
C ALA A 133 -17.16 26.71 3.83
N ARG A 134 -15.85 26.49 3.75
CA ARG A 134 -15.26 25.15 3.86
C ARG A 134 -15.36 24.58 5.28
N GLN A 135 -15.22 25.39 6.32
CA GLN A 135 -15.44 24.95 7.70
C GLN A 135 -16.91 24.59 7.96
N ALA A 136 -17.87 25.35 7.42
CA ALA A 136 -19.29 25.05 7.53
C ALA A 136 -19.65 23.71 6.87
N GLN A 137 -19.14 23.43 5.67
CA GLN A 137 -19.33 22.15 4.99
C GLN A 137 -18.71 20.97 5.76
N LEU A 138 -17.55 21.16 6.40
CA LEU A 138 -16.95 20.13 7.24
C LEU A 138 -17.76 19.88 8.52
N GLY A 139 -18.43 20.92 9.05
CA GLY A 139 -19.36 20.81 10.18
C GLY A 139 -20.67 20.09 9.83
N GLU A 140 -21.23 20.33 8.64
CA GLU A 140 -22.44 19.63 8.16
C GLU A 140 -22.18 18.13 7.90
N ASN A 141 -20.99 17.76 7.45
CA ASN A 141 -20.59 16.36 7.27
C ASN A 141 -20.31 15.60 8.58
N ALA A 142 -20.35 16.27 9.74
CA ALA A 142 -20.15 15.66 11.05
C ALA A 142 -21.46 15.29 11.78
N ALA A 143 -22.63 15.66 11.22
CA ALA A 143 -23.92 15.20 11.73
C ALA A 143 -24.28 13.82 11.15
N PRO A 144 -24.80 12.87 11.97
CA PRO A 144 -25.23 11.58 11.45
C PRO A 144 -26.41 11.78 10.48
N ALA A 145 -26.24 11.29 9.25
CA ALA A 145 -27.22 11.37 8.18
C ALA A 145 -28.51 10.63 8.55
N ALA A 146 -29.45 11.35 9.16
CA ALA A 146 -30.84 10.98 9.21
C ALA A 146 -31.56 11.61 8.01
N SER A 147 -32.03 10.75 7.10
CA SER A 147 -33.14 10.94 6.15
C SER A 147 -33.19 12.27 5.38
N ALA A 148 -32.91 12.24 4.07
CA ALA A 148 -33.41 13.25 3.14
C ALA A 148 -33.88 12.64 1.81
N ALA A 149 -35.10 12.10 1.83
CA ALA A 149 -35.97 12.12 0.67
C ALA A 149 -36.69 13.48 0.64
N ALA A 150 -36.03 14.54 0.16
CA ALA A 150 -36.69 15.78 -0.28
C ALA A 150 -35.65 16.70 -0.96
N GLY A 151 -35.80 16.89 -2.27
CA GLY A 151 -35.03 17.87 -3.05
C GLY A 151 -34.32 17.34 -4.29
N ALA A 152 -34.95 16.48 -5.10
CA ALA A 152 -34.40 16.11 -6.40
C ALA A 152 -34.84 17.13 -7.45
N SER A 153 -33.89 17.69 -8.21
CA SER A 153 -34.19 18.56 -9.36
C SER A 153 -35.04 17.82 -10.40
N PRO A 154 -35.87 18.50 -11.21
CA PRO A 154 -36.71 17.88 -12.25
C PRO A 154 -35.95 17.08 -13.33
N TYR A 155 -34.62 17.19 -13.38
CA TYR A 155 -33.76 16.50 -14.34
C TYR A 155 -32.83 15.46 -13.67
N THR A 156 -33.01 15.18 -12.37
CA THR A 156 -32.21 14.16 -11.70
C THR A 156 -32.60 12.78 -12.25
N PRO A 157 -31.69 12.05 -12.92
CA PRO A 157 -32.00 10.72 -13.42
C PRO A 157 -32.32 9.79 -12.24
N PRO A 158 -33.26 8.84 -12.40
CA PRO A 158 -33.56 7.87 -11.34
C PRO A 158 -32.29 7.08 -11.03
N SER A 159 -31.73 7.28 -9.84
CA SER A 159 -30.60 6.50 -9.35
C SER A 159 -31.13 5.16 -8.85
N ALA A 160 -30.94 4.10 -9.63
CA ALA A 160 -31.07 2.74 -9.11
C ALA A 160 -29.85 2.43 -8.27
N GLN A 161 -30.06 1.93 -7.05
CA GLN A 161 -28.98 1.41 -6.21
C GLN A 161 -28.56 0.06 -6.79
N VAL A 162 -27.61 0.07 -7.73
CA VAL A 162 -27.13 -1.15 -8.40
C VAL A 162 -26.01 -1.75 -7.55
N GLY A 163 -26.40 -2.66 -6.67
CA GLY A 163 -25.48 -3.41 -5.80
C GLY A 163 -26.01 -3.54 -4.38
N ASP A 164 -25.60 -4.60 -3.69
CA ASP A 164 -25.89 -4.78 -2.27
C ASP A 164 -25.18 -3.68 -1.46
N THR A 165 -25.88 -3.13 -0.46
CA THR A 165 -25.27 -2.22 0.51
C THR A 165 -24.24 -3.00 1.33
N LEU A 166 -22.98 -2.96 0.90
CA LEU A 166 -21.89 -3.57 1.63
C LEU A 166 -21.69 -2.82 2.97
N PRO A 167 -21.41 -3.54 4.07
CA PRO A 167 -21.09 -2.90 5.34
C PRO A 167 -19.83 -2.04 5.18
N GLU A 168 -19.74 -0.96 5.96
CA GLU A 168 -18.63 0.00 5.89
C GLU A 168 -17.26 -0.67 6.08
N PHE A 169 -17.21 -1.71 6.93
CA PHE A 169 -16.01 -2.50 7.20
C PHE A 169 -16.29 -3.99 7.11
N GLY A 170 -15.26 -4.75 6.71
CA GLY A 170 -15.30 -6.20 6.67
C GLY A 170 -15.05 -6.86 8.02
N GLU A 171 -15.63 -8.04 8.22
CA GLU A 171 -15.34 -8.89 9.37
C GLU A 171 -13.92 -9.46 9.31
N LEU A 172 -13.29 -9.60 10.48
CA LEU A 172 -11.92 -10.07 10.62
C LEU A 172 -11.93 -11.51 11.10
N ASN A 173 -11.62 -12.45 10.20
CA ASN A 173 -11.52 -13.86 10.53
C ASN A 173 -10.15 -14.38 10.09
N VAL A 174 -9.36 -14.91 11.02
CA VAL A 174 -7.98 -15.37 10.74
C VAL A 174 -7.97 -16.73 10.04
N PHE A 175 -8.94 -17.59 10.36
CA PHE A 175 -9.00 -18.99 9.91
C PHE A 175 -9.81 -19.18 8.62
N THR A 176 -9.86 -18.16 7.76
CA THR A 176 -10.56 -18.19 6.48
C THR A 176 -9.71 -17.59 5.38
N THR A 177 -10.06 -17.86 4.14
CA THR A 177 -9.48 -17.22 2.95
C THR A 177 -10.36 -16.08 2.42
N ASN A 178 -11.60 -15.97 2.91
CA ASN A 178 -12.53 -14.92 2.53
C ASN A 178 -12.30 -13.66 3.37
N GLY A 179 -12.36 -12.50 2.72
CA GLY A 179 -12.10 -11.21 3.35
C GLY A 179 -10.74 -10.63 3.01
N ARG A 180 -10.41 -9.53 3.67
CA ARG A 180 -9.26 -8.68 3.37
C ARG A 180 -8.59 -8.25 4.66
N ILE A 181 -7.25 -8.27 4.66
CA ILE A 181 -6.46 -7.73 5.77
C ILE A 181 -5.45 -6.71 5.28
N GLY A 182 -5.41 -5.57 5.97
CA GLY A 182 -4.45 -4.50 5.69
C GLY A 182 -3.02 -4.89 6.07
N ARG A 183 -2.04 -4.20 5.49
CA ARG A 183 -0.60 -4.46 5.71
C ARG A 183 -0.18 -4.49 7.19
N LEU A 184 -0.72 -3.62 8.04
CA LEU A 184 -0.37 -3.57 9.46
C LEU A 184 -0.88 -4.79 10.22
N ARG A 185 -2.08 -5.27 9.90
CA ARG A 185 -2.64 -6.50 10.48
C ARG A 185 -1.88 -7.73 10.01
N TYR A 186 -1.57 -7.78 8.71
CA TYR A 186 -0.71 -8.82 8.14
C TYR A 186 0.61 -8.91 8.93
N LEU A 187 1.31 -7.78 9.10
CA LEU A 187 2.54 -7.71 9.90
C LEU A 187 2.36 -8.14 11.36
N GLY A 188 1.35 -7.59 12.04
CA GLY A 188 1.12 -7.86 13.46
C GLY A 188 0.76 -9.32 13.73
N TRP A 189 -0.09 -9.92 12.90
CA TRP A 189 -0.47 -11.33 13.02
C TRP A 189 0.65 -12.28 12.61
N SER A 190 1.42 -11.96 11.56
CA SER A 190 2.63 -12.71 11.23
C SER A 190 3.63 -12.69 12.38
N MET A 191 3.83 -11.54 13.05
CA MET A 191 4.69 -11.45 14.23
C MET A 191 4.15 -12.29 15.39
N ALA A 192 2.86 -12.19 15.72
CA ALA A 192 2.26 -13.00 16.79
C ALA A 192 2.41 -14.51 16.52
N MET A 193 2.23 -14.93 15.27
CA MET A 193 2.47 -16.30 14.83
C MET A 193 3.94 -16.69 14.98
N THR A 194 4.89 -15.87 14.54
CA THR A 194 6.32 -16.15 14.71
C THR A 194 6.70 -16.30 16.17
N LEU A 195 6.24 -15.41 17.06
CA LEU A 195 6.52 -15.50 18.50
C LEU A 195 5.93 -16.77 19.12
N CYS A 196 4.68 -17.10 18.79
CA CYS A 196 4.04 -18.33 19.26
C CYS A 196 4.80 -19.58 18.79
N PHE A 197 5.25 -19.59 17.53
CA PHE A 197 6.05 -20.69 16.98
C PHE A 197 7.41 -20.83 17.67
N LEU A 198 8.09 -19.71 17.98
CA LEU A 198 9.36 -19.75 18.74
C LEU A 198 9.18 -20.34 20.13
N VAL A 199 8.07 -20.03 20.83
CA VAL A 199 7.76 -20.64 22.12
C VAL A 199 7.53 -22.15 21.98
N ILE A 200 6.76 -22.59 20.98
CA ILE A 200 6.53 -24.02 20.73
C ILE A 200 7.84 -24.75 20.40
N MET A 201 8.69 -24.16 19.57
CA MET A 201 10.00 -24.72 19.24
C MET A 201 10.89 -24.84 20.48
N GLY A 202 10.93 -23.79 21.32
CA GLY A 202 11.68 -23.79 22.57
C GLY A 202 11.18 -24.86 23.56
N LEU A 203 9.86 -24.99 23.72
CA LEU A 203 9.26 -26.06 24.52
C LEU A 203 9.53 -27.44 23.93
N GLY A 204 9.51 -27.57 22.60
CA GLY A 204 9.86 -28.81 21.90
C GLY A 204 11.26 -29.30 22.26
N PHE A 205 12.23 -28.38 22.36
CA PHE A 205 13.60 -28.72 22.79
C PHE A 205 13.65 -29.31 24.22
N LEU A 206 12.73 -28.90 25.11
CA LEU A 206 12.64 -29.42 26.48
C LEU A 206 11.99 -30.80 26.59
N LEU A 207 11.27 -31.26 25.57
CA LEU A 207 10.54 -32.54 25.57
C LEU A 207 11.38 -33.74 25.10
N GLY A 208 12.66 -33.52 24.78
CA GLY A 208 13.57 -34.52 24.21
C GLY A 208 13.49 -34.59 22.68
N GLU A 209 14.52 -35.14 22.04
CA GLU A 209 14.75 -35.03 20.58
C GLU A 209 13.57 -35.57 19.75
N THR A 210 13.19 -36.83 19.92
CA THR A 210 12.16 -37.47 19.08
C THR A 210 10.79 -36.82 19.25
N VAL A 211 10.37 -36.57 20.50
CA VAL A 211 9.06 -35.99 20.81
C VAL A 211 9.02 -34.52 20.41
N GLY A 212 10.09 -33.77 20.70
CA GLY A 212 10.25 -32.37 20.35
C GLY A 212 10.18 -32.12 18.85
N VAL A 213 10.88 -32.94 18.05
CA VAL A 213 10.83 -32.87 16.59
C VAL A 213 9.42 -33.15 16.07
N ALA A 214 8.76 -34.20 16.56
CA ALA A 214 7.40 -34.54 16.13
C ALA A 214 6.39 -33.42 16.44
N VAL A 215 6.41 -32.87 17.65
CA VAL A 215 5.53 -31.76 18.05
C VAL A 215 5.81 -30.51 17.21
N THR A 216 7.08 -30.16 17.02
CA THR A 216 7.47 -28.99 16.23
C THR A 216 7.09 -29.14 14.75
N ALA A 217 7.23 -30.34 14.18
CA ALA A 217 6.82 -30.61 12.80
C ALA A 217 5.29 -30.47 12.60
N LEU A 218 4.49 -31.03 13.52
CA LEU A 218 3.03 -30.89 13.48
C LEU A 218 2.59 -29.42 13.64
N ALA A 219 3.21 -28.70 14.58
CA ALA A 219 2.98 -27.27 14.74
C ALA A 219 3.34 -26.51 13.46
N SER A 220 4.48 -26.82 12.82
CA SER A 220 4.90 -26.17 11.58
C SER A 220 3.85 -26.27 10.49
N ILE A 221 3.23 -27.44 10.30
CA ILE A 221 2.16 -27.63 9.32
C ILE A 221 0.95 -26.74 9.63
N ALA A 222 0.49 -26.71 10.88
CA ALA A 222 -0.62 -25.87 11.30
C ALA A 222 -0.34 -24.38 11.09
N PHE A 223 0.87 -23.92 11.43
CA PHE A 223 1.29 -22.55 11.25
C PHE A 223 1.41 -22.16 9.78
N ILE A 224 1.89 -23.06 8.91
CA ILE A 224 1.94 -22.84 7.46
C ILE A 224 0.53 -22.64 6.90
N VAL A 225 -0.43 -23.47 7.29
CA VAL A 225 -1.83 -23.34 6.82
C VAL A 225 -2.40 -21.97 7.19
N ILE A 226 -2.21 -21.53 8.44
CA ILE A 226 -2.68 -20.22 8.89
C ILE A 226 -1.93 -19.08 8.17
N ALA A 227 -0.62 -19.22 7.94
CA ALA A 227 0.17 -18.24 7.20
C ALA A 227 -0.30 -18.09 5.75
N VAL A 228 -0.71 -19.19 5.10
CA VAL A 228 -1.32 -19.17 3.77
C VAL A 228 -2.65 -18.41 3.82
N MET A 229 -3.53 -18.73 4.78
CA MET A 229 -4.84 -18.07 4.92
C MET A 229 -4.70 -16.56 5.08
N ILE A 230 -3.82 -16.12 5.98
CA ILE A 230 -3.50 -14.71 6.22
C ILE A 230 -2.90 -14.07 4.95
N GLY A 231 -1.96 -14.75 4.28
CA GLY A 231 -1.35 -14.27 3.06
C GLY A 231 -2.34 -14.09 1.89
N VAL A 232 -3.28 -15.02 1.74
CA VAL A 232 -4.35 -14.93 0.74
C VAL A 232 -5.26 -13.73 1.01
N GLN A 233 -5.69 -13.52 2.25
CA GLN A 233 -6.48 -12.33 2.63
C GLN A 233 -5.72 -11.01 2.38
N ARG A 234 -4.38 -11.01 2.52
CA ARG A 234 -3.56 -9.85 2.19
C ARG A 234 -3.47 -9.60 0.68
N LEU A 235 -3.41 -10.65 -0.13
CA LEU A 235 -3.48 -10.52 -1.59
C LEU A 235 -4.84 -9.99 -2.04
N HIS A 236 -5.92 -10.43 -1.39
CA HIS A 236 -7.26 -9.89 -1.62
C HIS A 236 -7.37 -8.40 -1.27
N ASP A 237 -6.66 -7.93 -0.24
CA ASP A 237 -6.56 -6.49 0.08
C ASP A 237 -5.84 -5.68 -1.00
N LEU A 238 -4.86 -6.28 -1.70
CA LEU A 238 -4.22 -5.71 -2.90
C LEU A 238 -5.11 -5.82 -4.16
N GLY A 239 -6.25 -6.51 -4.06
CA GLY A 239 -7.11 -6.79 -5.20
C GLY A 239 -6.57 -7.88 -6.12
N TRP A 240 -5.62 -8.70 -5.65
CA TRP A 240 -4.96 -9.76 -6.42
C TRP A 240 -5.52 -11.15 -6.07
N SER A 241 -5.24 -12.13 -6.95
CA SER A 241 -5.62 -13.53 -6.73
C SER A 241 -4.80 -14.17 -5.59
N GLY A 242 -5.45 -14.90 -4.69
CA GLY A 242 -4.80 -15.66 -3.63
C GLY A 242 -3.78 -16.69 -4.13
N TRP A 243 -3.93 -17.18 -5.37
CA TRP A 243 -2.98 -18.11 -5.99
C TRP A 243 -1.56 -17.54 -6.13
N LEU A 244 -1.42 -16.22 -6.19
CA LEU A 244 -0.11 -15.57 -6.24
C LEU A 244 0.70 -15.79 -4.95
N TRP A 245 0.07 -16.24 -3.86
CA TRP A 245 0.78 -16.61 -2.64
C TRP A 245 1.84 -17.70 -2.88
N LEU A 246 1.61 -18.59 -3.85
CA LEU A 246 2.55 -19.66 -4.22
C LEU A 246 3.89 -19.12 -4.76
N LEU A 247 3.96 -17.86 -5.19
CA LEU A 247 5.21 -17.23 -5.61
C LEU A 247 6.25 -17.19 -4.48
N ASN A 248 5.83 -17.29 -3.21
CA ASN A 248 6.76 -17.40 -2.08
C ASN A 248 7.65 -18.65 -2.15
N PHE A 249 7.26 -19.71 -2.87
CA PHE A 249 8.08 -20.91 -3.06
C PHE A 249 9.12 -20.78 -4.17
N VAL A 250 9.08 -19.72 -4.98
CA VAL A 250 10.07 -19.47 -6.02
C VAL A 250 11.24 -18.71 -5.41
N PRO A 251 12.48 -19.23 -5.42
CA PRO A 251 13.64 -18.52 -4.88
C PRO A 251 13.83 -17.15 -5.54
N PHE A 252 14.32 -16.18 -4.77
CA PHE A 252 14.49 -14.75 -5.14
C PHE A 252 13.18 -14.01 -5.44
N VAL A 253 12.32 -14.54 -6.31
CA VAL A 253 11.00 -14.00 -6.63
C VAL A 253 10.14 -13.94 -5.37
N GLY A 254 10.10 -15.01 -4.59
CA GLY A 254 9.38 -15.07 -3.32
C GLY A 254 9.88 -14.05 -2.30
N SER A 255 11.19 -13.84 -2.22
CA SER A 255 11.79 -12.84 -1.33
C SER A 255 11.36 -11.43 -1.70
N VAL A 256 11.41 -11.07 -2.99
CA VAL A 256 10.93 -9.77 -3.49
C VAL A 256 9.42 -9.65 -3.31
N PHE A 257 8.66 -10.71 -3.59
CA PHE A 257 7.21 -10.75 -3.46
C PHE A 257 6.74 -10.57 -2.01
N GLY A 258 7.41 -11.19 -1.04
CA GLY A 258 7.15 -10.99 0.39
C GLY A 258 7.35 -9.53 0.81
N ILE A 259 8.39 -8.87 0.31
CA ILE A 259 8.62 -7.43 0.55
C ILE A 259 7.52 -6.59 -0.11
N LEU A 260 7.11 -6.92 -1.34
CA LEU A 260 6.01 -6.23 -2.02
C LEU A 260 4.70 -6.33 -1.23
N MET A 261 4.38 -7.52 -0.70
CA MET A 261 3.21 -7.71 0.17
C MET A 261 3.26 -6.87 1.45
N LEU A 262 4.46 -6.54 1.95
CA LEU A 262 4.69 -5.70 3.12
C LEU A 262 4.45 -4.21 2.81
N VAL A 263 4.97 -3.74 1.69
CA VAL A 263 5.11 -2.31 1.40
C VAL A 263 3.89 -1.73 0.66
N LEU A 264 3.31 -2.47 -0.29
CA LEU A 264 2.26 -1.92 -1.15
C LEU A 264 1.00 -1.58 -0.34
N PRO A 265 0.37 -0.40 -0.54
CA PRO A 265 -0.92 -0.12 0.07
C PRO A 265 -2.01 -1.03 -0.52
N GLY A 266 -2.96 -1.45 0.32
CA GLY A 266 -4.18 -2.11 -0.13
C GLY A 266 -5.18 -1.11 -0.71
N SER A 267 -6.30 -1.62 -1.25
CA SER A 267 -7.39 -0.79 -1.78
C SER A 267 -8.14 -0.07 -0.65
N THR A 268 -8.37 1.23 -0.81
CA THR A 268 -9.05 2.08 0.19
C THR A 268 -10.56 1.90 0.21
N GLY A 269 -11.17 1.52 -0.92
CA GLY A 269 -12.60 1.22 -1.05
C GLY A 269 -12.90 -0.27 -1.07
N ALA A 270 -14.17 -0.60 -1.26
CA ALA A 270 -14.60 -1.97 -1.54
C ALA A 270 -13.93 -2.49 -2.83
N ASN A 271 -13.49 -3.75 -2.83
CA ASN A 271 -13.03 -4.44 -4.02
C ASN A 271 -13.81 -5.76 -4.19
N ARG A 272 -13.48 -6.56 -5.22
CA ARG A 272 -14.12 -7.84 -5.51
C ARG A 272 -14.13 -8.87 -4.36
N TYR A 273 -13.28 -8.68 -3.35
CA TYR A 273 -13.14 -9.55 -2.18
C TYR A 273 -13.82 -8.99 -0.92
N GLY A 274 -14.50 -7.85 -1.02
CA GLY A 274 -15.34 -7.30 0.04
C GLY A 274 -15.02 -5.85 0.45
N PRO A 275 -15.59 -5.39 1.58
CA PRO A 275 -15.41 -4.06 2.14
C PRO A 275 -14.07 -3.89 2.88
N PRO A 276 -13.63 -2.65 3.16
CA PRO A 276 -12.28 -2.39 3.68
C PRO A 276 -12.08 -2.95 5.09
N PRO A 277 -10.84 -3.35 5.45
CA PRO A 277 -10.57 -3.79 6.80
C PRO A 277 -10.77 -2.62 7.78
N PRO A 278 -11.30 -2.87 8.99
CA PRO A 278 -11.52 -1.83 9.99
C PRO A 278 -10.19 -1.27 10.52
N ALA A 279 -10.26 -0.18 11.27
CA ALA A 279 -9.09 0.46 11.86
C ALA A 279 -8.24 -0.52 12.71
N ASN A 280 -6.93 -0.27 12.74
CA ASN A 280 -5.97 -1.11 13.48
C ASN A 280 -5.88 -0.67 14.95
N SER A 281 -5.94 -1.65 15.86
CA SER A 281 -5.73 -1.42 17.29
C SER A 281 -4.27 -1.08 17.62
N THR A 282 -4.03 -0.52 18.80
CA THR A 282 -2.67 -0.23 19.31
C THR A 282 -1.83 -1.49 19.43
N GLY A 283 -2.40 -2.60 19.90
CA GLY A 283 -1.71 -3.89 19.99
C GLY A 283 -1.19 -4.38 18.63
N VAL A 284 -2.01 -4.26 17.57
CA VAL A 284 -1.57 -4.61 16.20
C VAL A 284 -0.41 -3.73 15.75
N LYS A 285 -0.43 -2.43 16.06
CA LYS A 285 0.67 -1.51 15.71
C LYS A 285 1.96 -1.87 16.45
N VAL A 286 1.88 -2.21 17.73
CA VAL A 286 3.04 -2.65 18.52
C VAL A 286 3.61 -3.95 17.95
N LEU A 287 2.77 -4.96 17.72
CA LEU A 287 3.20 -6.22 17.10
C LEU A 287 3.82 -6.00 15.72
N ALA A 288 3.20 -5.15 14.90
CA ALA A 288 3.74 -4.81 13.58
C ALA A 288 5.07 -4.05 13.67
N SER A 289 5.35 -3.30 14.73
CA SER A 289 6.65 -2.62 14.91
C SER A 289 7.76 -3.61 15.26
N LEU A 290 7.44 -4.67 16.00
CA LEU A 290 8.42 -5.69 16.42
C LEU A 290 9.03 -6.43 15.24
N ILE A 291 8.32 -6.57 14.11
CA ILE A 291 8.83 -7.25 12.91
C ILE A 291 10.05 -6.57 12.30
N ILE A 292 10.21 -5.27 12.55
CA ILE A 292 11.37 -4.49 12.10
C ILE A 292 12.38 -4.39 13.24
N LEU A 293 11.92 -4.13 14.46
CA LEU A 293 12.81 -3.93 15.62
C LEU A 293 13.59 -5.19 16.00
N LEU A 294 12.94 -6.36 16.03
CA LEU A 294 13.55 -7.59 16.51
C LEU A 294 14.71 -8.06 15.60
N PRO A 295 14.60 -8.07 14.26
CA PRO A 295 15.74 -8.34 13.40
C PRO A 295 16.89 -7.34 13.56
N ILE A 296 16.59 -6.04 13.74
CA ILE A 296 17.63 -5.02 13.95
C ILE A 296 18.40 -5.30 15.24
N VAL A 297 17.69 -5.54 16.35
CA VAL A 297 18.30 -5.90 17.63
C VAL A 297 19.10 -7.20 17.52
N GLY A 298 18.56 -8.19 16.81
CA GLY A 298 19.24 -9.47 16.56
C GLY A 298 20.54 -9.31 15.77
N ILE A 299 20.57 -8.49 14.72
CA ILE A 299 21.77 -8.19 13.94
C ILE A 299 22.82 -7.47 14.80
N ILE A 300 22.38 -6.45 15.57
CA ILE A 300 23.28 -5.74 16.49
C ILE A 300 23.87 -6.73 17.50
N ALA A 301 23.05 -7.59 18.10
CA ALA A 301 23.51 -8.61 19.04
C ALA A 301 24.48 -9.61 18.40
N ALA A 302 24.21 -10.06 17.17
CA ALA A 302 25.07 -10.99 16.44
C ALA A 302 26.46 -10.42 16.14
N ILE A 303 26.59 -9.10 15.98
CA ILE A 303 27.87 -8.40 15.80
C ILE A 303 28.52 -8.10 17.16
N ALA A 304 27.72 -7.61 18.12
CA ALA A 304 28.21 -7.17 19.42
C ALA A 304 28.68 -8.33 20.31
N LEU A 305 27.96 -9.45 20.34
CA LEU A 305 28.27 -10.58 21.24
C LEU A 305 29.65 -11.18 20.97
N PRO A 306 30.04 -11.55 19.72
CA PRO A 306 31.39 -12.04 19.46
C PRO A 306 32.48 -11.00 19.79
N SER A 307 32.21 -9.72 19.51
CA SER A 307 33.16 -8.64 19.83
C SER A 307 33.38 -8.48 21.33
N TYR A 308 32.32 -8.62 22.12
CA TYR A 308 32.35 -8.54 23.57
C TYR A 308 33.01 -9.78 24.18
N GLN A 309 32.71 -10.98 23.65
CA GLN A 309 33.37 -12.22 24.07
C GLN A 309 34.89 -12.14 23.86
N GLY A 310 35.35 -11.67 22.69
CA GLY A 310 36.78 -11.48 22.44
C GLY A 310 37.43 -10.36 23.28
N TYR A 311 36.65 -9.38 23.76
CA TYR A 311 37.14 -8.43 24.77
C TYR A 311 37.34 -9.11 26.12
N LEU A 312 36.35 -9.90 26.58
CA LEU A 312 36.44 -10.61 27.84
C LEU A 312 37.60 -11.61 27.87
N GLU A 313 37.82 -12.37 26.79
CA GLU A 313 38.96 -13.30 26.70
C GLU A 313 40.31 -12.59 26.84
N ARG A 314 40.49 -11.42 26.22
CA ARG A 314 41.73 -10.62 26.35
C ARG A 314 41.88 -10.03 27.75
N ALA A 315 40.80 -9.49 28.32
CA ALA A 315 40.81 -8.98 29.68
C ALA A 315 41.13 -10.09 30.71
N ASN A 316 40.66 -11.31 30.49
CA ASN A 316 40.95 -12.46 31.35
C ASN A 316 42.38 -13.00 31.13
N TYR A 317 42.92 -12.92 29.91
CA TYR A 317 44.30 -13.26 29.61
C TYR A 317 45.29 -12.29 30.29
N ASP A 318 45.03 -10.99 30.22
CA ASP A 318 45.86 -9.96 30.86
C ASP A 318 45.69 -9.95 32.41
N GLY A 319 44.51 -10.35 32.92
CA GLY A 319 44.28 -10.54 34.36
C GLY A 319 44.83 -11.85 34.94
N GLY A 320 45.10 -12.86 34.09
CA GLY A 320 45.67 -14.16 34.46
C GLY A 320 47.17 -14.28 34.22
N ALA A 321 47.78 -13.31 33.54
CA ALA A 321 49.24 -13.16 33.53
C ALA A 321 49.66 -12.79 34.96
N SER A 322 50.08 -13.81 35.72
CA SER A 322 50.87 -13.65 36.94
C SER A 322 51.78 -12.44 36.78
N ALA A 323 51.62 -11.47 37.69
CA ALA A 323 52.56 -10.36 37.84
C ALA A 323 53.99 -10.91 37.64
N PRO A 324 54.86 -10.22 36.87
CA PRO A 324 56.22 -10.71 36.66
C PRO A 324 56.79 -11.04 38.03
N ALA A 325 57.18 -12.31 38.23
CA ALA A 325 57.67 -12.81 39.50
C ALA A 325 58.74 -11.82 40.01
N ASP A 326 58.47 -11.21 41.16
CA ASP A 326 59.33 -10.22 41.76
C ASP A 326 60.68 -10.91 42.03
N PRO A 327 61.81 -10.49 41.42
CA PRO A 327 63.07 -11.22 41.50
C PRO A 327 63.72 -11.16 42.89
N TYR A 328 63.01 -10.62 43.89
CA TYR A 328 63.49 -10.36 45.24
C TYR A 328 62.78 -11.17 46.33
N THR A 329 61.90 -12.14 46.00
CA THR A 329 61.43 -13.09 47.02
C THR A 329 62.60 -14.01 47.40
N THR A 330 63.31 -13.65 48.47
CA THR A 330 64.39 -14.44 49.05
C THR A 330 63.86 -15.79 49.53
N ASP A 331 64.64 -16.85 49.31
CA ASP A 331 64.34 -18.26 49.66
C ASP A 331 63.80 -18.46 51.10
N GLU A 332 64.04 -17.51 52.00
CA GLU A 332 63.58 -17.49 53.38
C GLU A 332 62.04 -17.35 53.51
N GLN A 333 61.37 -16.59 52.62
CA GLN A 333 59.91 -16.45 52.63
C GLN A 333 59.20 -17.65 52.00
N ALA A 334 59.84 -18.29 51.01
CA ALA A 334 59.34 -19.53 50.42
C ALA A 334 59.48 -20.73 51.39
N ALA A 335 60.58 -20.77 52.16
CA ALA A 335 60.79 -21.79 53.18
C ALA A 335 59.82 -21.64 54.38
N ALA A 336 59.53 -20.40 54.79
CA ALA A 336 58.57 -20.14 55.87
C ALA A 336 57.13 -20.59 55.48
N ALA A 337 56.71 -20.30 54.25
CA ALA A 337 55.40 -20.73 53.75
C ALA A 337 55.28 -22.26 53.59
N ALA A 338 56.38 -22.94 53.24
CA ALA A 338 56.42 -24.40 53.17
C ALA A 338 56.36 -25.05 54.56
N ALA A 339 57.00 -24.45 55.57
CA ALA A 339 56.95 -24.93 56.95
C ALA A 339 55.55 -24.79 57.58
N GLU A 340 54.85 -23.66 57.35
CA GLU A 340 53.47 -23.47 57.82
C GLU A 340 52.49 -24.46 57.18
N ALA A 341 52.72 -24.86 55.92
CA ALA A 341 51.89 -25.84 55.23
C ALA A 341 52.07 -27.27 55.76
N ASP A 342 53.30 -27.63 56.17
CA ASP A 342 53.62 -28.94 56.74
C ASP A 342 53.06 -29.08 58.17
N GLU A 343 53.12 -28.02 58.97
CA GLU A 343 52.53 -27.98 60.32
C GLU A 343 50.99 -28.09 60.28
N ALA A 344 50.34 -27.44 59.31
CA ALA A 344 48.90 -27.55 59.10
C ALA A 344 48.46 -28.94 58.62
N ALA A 345 49.27 -29.61 57.78
CA ALA A 345 49.00 -30.97 57.32
C ALA A 345 49.16 -32.01 58.44
N THR A 346 50.14 -31.80 59.33
CA THR A 346 50.39 -32.67 60.48
C THR A 346 49.26 -32.55 61.52
N ALA A 347 48.80 -31.33 61.80
CA ALA A 347 47.66 -31.10 62.69
C ALA A 347 46.33 -31.68 62.16
N ALA A 348 46.15 -31.70 60.83
CA ALA A 348 44.98 -32.32 60.20
C ALA A 348 45.02 -33.86 60.26
N ALA A 349 46.21 -34.46 60.23
CA ALA A 349 46.38 -35.91 60.37
C ALA A 349 46.12 -36.39 61.80
N GLU A 350 46.61 -35.67 62.81
CA GLU A 350 46.36 -36.00 64.23
C GLU A 350 44.88 -35.85 64.61
N ALA A 351 44.17 -34.87 64.02
CA ALA A 351 42.73 -34.70 64.23
C ALA A 351 41.87 -35.82 63.59
N MET A 352 42.42 -36.59 62.65
CA MET A 352 41.73 -37.70 61.98
C MET A 352 41.91 -39.05 62.68
N GLU A 353 42.93 -39.20 63.54
CA GLU A 353 43.15 -40.43 64.33
C GLU A 353 42.30 -40.47 65.62
N ASP A 354 41.84 -39.33 66.13
CA ASP A 354 41.04 -39.24 67.36
C ASP A 354 39.53 -39.54 67.13
N ASP A 355 39.05 -39.51 65.88
CA ASP A 355 37.64 -39.75 65.53
C ASP A 355 37.31 -41.25 65.29
N ASP A 356 38.32 -42.13 65.23
CA ASP A 356 38.16 -43.57 64.98
C ASP A 356 38.14 -44.41 66.29
N GLN A 357 38.13 -43.77 67.46
CA GLN A 357 38.09 -44.42 68.79
C GLN A 357 36.86 -44.09 69.67
N GLN A 358 35.75 -43.58 69.12
CA GLN A 358 34.48 -43.39 69.87
C GLN A 358 33.30 -44.26 69.39
#